data_AF-E2C3J6-F1
#
_entry.id   AF-E2C3J6-F1
#
_cell.length_a   1.000
_cell.length_b   1.000
_cell.length_c   1.000
_cell.angle_alpha   90.00
_cell.angle_beta   90.00
_cell.angle_gamma   90.00
#
_symmetry.space_group_name_H-M   'P 1'
#
loop_
_entity.id
_entity.type
_entity.pdbx_description
1 polymer ?
#
loop_
_entity_poly.entity_id
_entity_poly.type
_entity_poly.pdbx_seq_one_letter_code
_entity_poly.pdbx_strand_id
1 'polypeptide(L)' 'ISRRVCLKFCVKNGIKCSEASEMLRKSPLGTTLRMSQPRVYKWQKRFQEGREDIEDDARSGRP' A
#
# COMPACT_ATOMS: atom_id res chain seq x y z
N ILE A 1 -7.35 -7.64 7.55
CA ILE A 1 -6.95 -7.30 6.16
C ILE A 1 -6.06 -6.05 6.21
N SER A 2 -4.84 -6.12 5.70
CA SER A 2 -3.85 -5.02 5.80
C SER A 2 -3.89 -4.08 4.59
N ARG A 3 -3.59 -2.78 4.77
CA ARG A 3 -3.57 -1.78 3.66
C ARG A 3 -2.69 -2.19 2.49
N ARG A 4 -1.57 -2.85 2.79
CA ARG A 4 -0.61 -3.33 1.79
C ARG A 4 -1.18 -4.45 0.94
N VAL A 5 -2.09 -5.26 1.48
CA VAL A 5 -2.81 -6.29 0.72
C VAL A 5 -3.73 -5.62 -0.29
N CYS A 6 -4.46 -4.56 0.11
CA CYS A 6 -5.29 -3.78 -0.80
C CYS A 6 -4.45 -3.10 -1.89
N LEU A 7 -3.32 -2.49 -1.54
CA LEU A 7 -2.42 -1.86 -2.51
C LEU A 7 -1.80 -2.88 -3.47
N LYS A 8 -1.35 -4.04 -2.97
CA LYS A 8 -0.83 -5.14 -3.78
C LYS A 8 -1.90 -5.65 -4.75
N PHE A 9 -3.14 -5.80 -4.28
CA PHE A 9 -4.28 -6.16 -5.12
C PHE A 9 -4.51 -5.11 -6.22
N CYS A 10 -4.54 -3.82 -5.89
CA CYS A 10 -4.67 -2.75 -6.89
C CYS A 10 -3.57 -2.82 -7.96
N VAL A 11 -2.31 -2.99 -7.56
CA VAL A 11 -1.19 -3.08 -8.49
C VAL A 11 -1.28 -4.33 -9.37
N LYS A 12 -1.62 -5.51 -8.81
CA LYS A 12 -1.81 -6.74 -9.59
C LYS A 12 -2.97 -6.66 -10.60
N ASN A 13 -3.98 -5.85 -10.31
CA ASN A 13 -5.12 -5.62 -11.22
C ASN A 13 -4.93 -4.41 -12.14
N GLY A 14 -3.74 -3.77 -12.16
CA GLY A 14 -3.48 -2.61 -13.02
C GLY A 14 -4.21 -1.32 -12.61
N ILE A 15 -4.76 -1.27 -11.40
CA ILE A 15 -5.45 -0.09 -10.87
C ILE A 15 -4.43 1.01 -10.60
N LYS A 16 -4.71 2.22 -11.10
CA LYS A 16 -3.83 3.40 -10.95
C LYS A 16 -3.74 3.85 -9.50
N CYS A 17 -2.62 4.49 -9.15
CA CYS A 17 -2.38 5.02 -7.80
C CYS A 17 -3.46 5.98 -7.28
N SER A 18 -3.97 6.84 -8.16
CA SER A 18 -5.04 7.79 -7.84
C SER A 18 -6.32 7.08 -7.40
N GLU A 19 -6.68 6.04 -8.13
CA GLU A 19 -7.90 5.26 -7.92
C GLU A 19 -7.79 4.33 -6.70
N ALA A 20 -6.62 3.70 -6.50
CA ALA A 20 -6.32 2.95 -5.29
C ALA A 20 -6.38 3.84 -4.02
N SER A 21 -5.83 5.06 -4.10
CA SER A 21 -5.87 6.03 -3.01
C SER A 21 -7.29 6.50 -2.70
N GLU A 22 -8.11 6.69 -3.74
CA GLU A 22 -9.50 7.09 -3.60
C GLU A 22 -10.37 5.97 -3.03
N MET A 23 -10.17 4.72 -3.48
CA MET A 23 -10.84 3.53 -2.91
C MET A 23 -10.48 3.34 -1.44
N LEU A 24 -9.20 3.51 -1.06
CA LEU A 24 -8.76 3.45 0.33
C LEU A 24 -9.40 4.56 1.19
N ARG A 25 -9.60 5.74 0.62
CA ARG A 25 -10.26 6.88 1.29
C ARG A 25 -11.76 6.67 1.45
N LYS A 26 -12.43 6.12 0.43
CA LYS A 26 -13.89 5.93 0.38
C LYS A 26 -14.36 4.66 1.11
N SER A 27 -13.46 3.71 1.38
CA SER A 27 -13.80 2.50 2.12
C SER A 27 -14.27 2.84 3.54
N PRO A 28 -15.30 2.17 4.09
CA PRO A 28 -15.68 2.28 5.51
C PRO A 28 -14.55 1.87 6.46
N LEU A 29 -13.63 1.04 5.96
CA LEU A 29 -12.36 0.69 6.62
C LEU A 29 -11.31 1.82 6.53
N GLY A 30 -11.62 2.92 5.84
CA GLY A 30 -10.72 4.04 5.50
C GLY A 30 -10.07 4.71 6.71
N THR A 31 -10.75 4.71 7.87
CA THR A 31 -10.17 5.20 9.14
C THR A 31 -9.01 4.31 9.59
N THR A 32 -9.19 2.99 9.49
CA THR A 32 -8.18 1.96 9.78
C THR A 32 -7.23 1.72 8.59
N LEU A 33 -7.55 2.24 7.40
CA LEU A 33 -6.78 2.10 6.15
C LEU A 33 -6.02 3.39 5.70
N ARG A 34 -6.06 4.47 6.50
CA ARG A 34 -5.40 5.77 6.21
C ARG A 34 -3.87 5.76 6.21
N MET A 35 -3.23 5.51 5.06
CA MET A 35 -1.81 5.77 4.83
C MET A 35 -1.58 7.21 4.34
N SER A 36 -0.42 7.79 4.67
CA SER A 36 -0.01 9.03 4.03
C SER A 36 0.29 8.78 2.55
N GLN A 37 -0.01 9.76 1.70
CA GLN A 37 0.26 9.74 0.24
C GLN A 37 1.68 9.25 -0.10
N PRO A 38 2.76 9.70 0.58
CA PRO A 38 4.11 9.21 0.30
C PRO A 38 4.30 7.70 0.57
N ARG A 39 3.61 7.16 1.59
CA ARG A 39 3.69 5.72 1.89
C ARG A 39 2.95 4.90 0.84
N VAL A 40 1.79 5.38 0.36
CA VAL A 40 1.05 4.72 -0.73
C VAL A 40 1.94 4.63 -1.97
N TYR A 41 2.54 5.75 -2.37
CA TYR A 41 3.44 5.79 -3.53
C TYR A 41 4.65 4.85 -3.37
N LYS A 42 5.32 4.88 -2.20
CA LYS A 42 6.45 3.98 -1.92
C LYS A 42 6.06 2.51 -2.04
N TRP A 43 4.91 2.12 -1.50
CA TRP A 43 4.42 0.75 -1.57
C TRP A 43 4.01 0.34 -2.98
N GLN A 44 3.31 1.20 -3.71
CA GLN A 44 2.95 0.91 -5.10
C GLN A 44 4.17 0.73 -5.99
N LYS A 45 5.18 1.59 -5.84
CA LYS A 45 6.45 1.45 -6.57
C LYS A 45 7.11 0.10 -6.28
N ARG A 46 7.18 -0.31 -5.01
CA ARG A 46 7.73 -1.62 -4.60
C ARG A 46 6.97 -2.78 -5.22
N PHE A 47 5.64 -2.72 -5.24
CA PHE A 47 4.82 -3.78 -5.85
C PHE A 47 4.97 -3.81 -7.39
N GLN A 48 5.15 -2.65 -8.03
CA GLN A 48 5.46 -2.56 -9.46
C GLN A 48 6.85 -3.11 -9.79
N GLU A 49 7.83 -2.93 -8.90
CA GLU A 49 9.18 -3.51 -8.98
C GLU A 49 9.20 -5.04 -8.71
N GLY A 50 8.04 -5.66 -8.49
CA GLY A 50 7.91 -7.12 -8.33
C GLY A 50 8.00 -7.63 -6.89
N ARG A 51 8.06 -6.74 -5.89
CA ARG A 51 8.02 -7.15 -4.48
C ARG A 51 6.67 -7.81 -4.17
N GLU A 52 6.68 -8.98 -3.54
CA GLU A 52 5.45 -9.64 -3.10
C GLU A 52 5.17 -9.51 -1.61
N ASP A 53 6.20 -9.21 -0.84
CA ASP A 53 6.13 -9.07 0.61
C ASP A 53 5.32 -7.83 1.04
N ILE A 54 4.49 -8.02 2.06
CA ILE A 54 3.65 -7.01 2.69
C ILE A 54 4.23 -6.51 4.02
N GLU A 55 5.33 -7.06 4.51
CA GLU A 55 5.98 -6.65 5.76
C GLU A 55 6.96 -5.50 5.53
N ASP A 56 7.19 -4.68 6.58
CA ASP A 56 8.20 -3.63 6.45
C ASP A 56 9.58 -4.26 6.33
N ASP A 57 10.50 -3.54 5.68
CA ASP A 57 11.90 -3.95 5.72
C ASP A 57 12.36 -4.01 7.18
N ALA A 58 13.20 -5.01 7.47
CA ALA A 58 13.86 -5.11 8.77
C ALA A 58 14.48 -3.74 9.11
N ARG A 59 14.05 -3.14 10.22
CA ARG A 59 14.63 -1.88 10.68
C ARG A 59 16.04 -2.20 11.14
N SER A 60 17.02 -1.84 10.33
CA SER A 60 18.42 -1.86 10.74
C SER A 60 18.62 -0.74 11.75
N GLY A 61 18.46 -1.06 13.03
CA GLY A 61 18.61 -0.14 14.14
C GLY A 61 19.08 -0.89 15.38
N ARG A 62 20.03 -0.28 16.10
CA ARG A 62 20.57 -0.78 17.37
C ARG A 62 19.44 -0.84 18.42
N PRO A 63 19.42 -1.84 19.33
CA PRO A 63 18.45 -1.93 20.42
C PRO A 63 18.35 -0.65 21.26
#